data_AF-A0A157RK30-F1
#
_entry.id   AF-A0A157RK30-F1
#
_cell.length_a   1.000
_cell.length_b   1.000
_cell.length_c   1.000
_cell.angle_alpha   90.00
_cell.angle_beta   90.00
_cell.angle_gamma   90.00
#
_symmetry.space_group_name_H-M   'P 1'
#
loop_
_entity.id
_entity.type
_entity.pdbx_description
1 polymer ?
#
loop_
_entity_poly.entity_id
_entity_poly.type
_entity_poly.pdbx_seq_one_letter_code
_entity_poly.pdbx_strand_id
1 'polypeptide(L)'
;MKMLQESDIHEIVDRVMHHYRKPAIMLHRPYPPHRFTHVRSRLGGLPQLPDDMDWPTSLSHGRPLHFLCQIDCAELPSIDGHLPACGMLFFFADDADDQIWDSDDRDSIRVIHAPDAPCNQSRRAAPTTLQPVYERYRYSRLRWVLKGESAPATHTEWPLVPITMDSWPDYSAIYQTEHVARIIEAYLNSDTGEALVGKLTLPAADIYEGKVDLDVAMDLVGEYYDERVREARVAQALTIAASPGANPPEGATDILEAGLTQPSDPRWQVPTAFPQLAVMIERMARLVIARTSKVIGYQGYQDQARQDELRRIENEGRRWMADAQQMGLGTQPPNQTRADFRNWLAGLSGAPGSLNLFSLHDLADIHDRGLLATIDFTVGAPETAAHIPTYFLEALHHHHLPVTELAGQPPSPAVHQMLGYPRSCQDAPSVDEPEILLLHLATDYGVHMVFGDVGNASFWISPQDLAERRFDRVRAEVVGH
;
A
#
# COMPACT_ATOMS: atom_id res chain seq x y z
N MET A 1 -33.42 24.84 -24.83
CA MET A 1 -32.07 24.24 -24.64
C MET A 1 -31.24 25.10 -23.70
N LYS A 2 -30.69 24.44 -22.68
CA LYS A 2 -30.15 24.99 -21.42
C LYS A 2 -28.66 25.39 -21.59
N MET A 3 -28.25 26.55 -21.08
CA MET A 3 -26.82 26.84 -20.89
C MET A 3 -26.32 26.00 -19.72
N LEU A 4 -25.24 25.23 -19.90
CA LEU A 4 -24.65 24.43 -18.81
C LEU A 4 -24.13 25.36 -17.71
N GLN A 5 -24.70 25.22 -16.52
CA GLN A 5 -24.13 25.76 -15.27
C GLN A 5 -23.26 24.69 -14.61
N GLU A 6 -22.41 25.07 -13.66
CA GLU A 6 -21.59 24.12 -12.88
C GLU A 6 -22.44 23.02 -12.20
N SER A 7 -23.64 23.36 -11.70
CA SER A 7 -24.59 22.39 -11.13
C SER A 7 -25.03 21.32 -12.14
N ASP A 8 -25.10 21.66 -13.42
CA ASP A 8 -25.49 20.73 -14.48
C ASP A 8 -24.37 19.72 -14.76
N ILE A 9 -23.11 20.18 -14.71
CA ILE A 9 -21.92 19.34 -14.88
C ILE A 9 -21.86 18.30 -13.76
N HIS A 10 -22.07 18.71 -12.51
CA HIS A 10 -22.10 17.78 -11.38
C HIS A 10 -23.21 16.72 -11.52
N GLU A 11 -24.40 17.09 -12.00
CA GLU A 11 -25.48 16.12 -12.22
C GLU A 11 -25.12 15.13 -13.34
N ILE A 12 -24.48 15.60 -14.41
CA ILE A 12 -23.97 14.72 -15.48
C ILE A 12 -22.91 13.77 -14.93
N VAL A 13 -21.93 14.26 -14.16
CA VAL A 13 -20.90 13.45 -13.51
C VAL A 13 -21.53 12.34 -12.66
N ASP A 14 -22.54 12.67 -11.84
CA ASP A 14 -23.24 11.69 -11.00
C ASP A 14 -23.95 10.62 -11.85
N ARG A 15 -24.53 10.98 -12.99
CA ARG A 15 -25.14 10.03 -13.94
C ARG A 15 -24.11 9.12 -14.60
N VAL A 16 -22.95 9.68 -15.00
CA VAL A 16 -21.84 8.90 -15.58
C VAL A 16 -21.27 7.93 -14.54
N MET A 17 -21.02 8.39 -13.31
CA MET A 17 -20.57 7.53 -12.22
C MET A 17 -21.59 6.44 -11.89
N HIS A 18 -22.88 6.75 -11.88
CA HIS A 18 -23.92 5.75 -11.64
C HIS A 18 -23.93 4.68 -12.74
N HIS A 19 -23.79 5.07 -14.01
CA HIS A 19 -23.76 4.15 -15.15
C HIS A 19 -22.57 3.18 -15.07
N TYR A 20 -21.39 3.69 -14.70
CA TYR A 20 -20.15 2.90 -14.67
C TYR A 20 -19.83 2.27 -13.32
N ARG A 21 -20.67 2.41 -12.30
CA ARG A 21 -20.45 1.79 -10.98
C ARG A 21 -20.39 0.27 -11.09
N LYS A 22 -19.29 -0.35 -10.65
CA LYS A 22 -19.15 -1.80 -10.51
C LYS A 22 -18.77 -2.20 -9.09
N PRO A 23 -19.32 -3.32 -8.55
CA PRO A 23 -18.86 -3.86 -7.29
C PRO A 23 -17.41 -4.35 -7.40
N ALA A 24 -16.65 -4.17 -6.32
CA ALA A 24 -15.27 -4.60 -6.19
C ALA A 24 -15.01 -5.13 -4.76
N ILE A 25 -13.82 -5.68 -4.54
CA ILE A 25 -13.39 -6.16 -3.23
C ILE A 25 -12.17 -5.35 -2.80
N MET A 26 -12.30 -4.58 -1.74
CA MET A 26 -11.17 -4.01 -1.04
C MET A 26 -10.45 -5.12 -0.27
N LEU A 27 -9.15 -5.29 -0.50
CA LEU A 27 -8.29 -6.11 0.35
C LEU A 27 -7.78 -5.20 1.48
N HIS A 28 -8.61 -5.02 2.50
CA HIS A 28 -8.31 -4.09 3.59
C HIS A 28 -7.13 -4.62 4.42
N ARG A 29 -6.19 -3.74 4.70
CA ARG A 29 -5.04 -4.00 5.58
C ARG A 29 -5.39 -3.56 7.02
N PRO A 30 -5.88 -4.46 7.90
CA PRO A 30 -6.34 -4.06 9.21
C PRO A 30 -5.18 -3.64 10.10
N TYR A 31 -5.48 -2.76 11.06
CA TYR A 31 -4.53 -2.26 12.03
C TYR A 31 -5.16 -2.15 13.43
N PRO A 32 -4.51 -2.68 14.49
CA PRO A 32 -3.21 -3.34 14.48
C PRO A 32 -3.28 -4.81 14.01
N PRO A 33 -2.24 -5.33 13.32
CA PRO A 33 -2.30 -6.60 12.60
C PRO A 33 -2.44 -7.83 13.51
N HIS A 34 -1.89 -7.79 14.72
CA HIS A 34 -1.90 -8.91 15.66
C HIS A 34 -3.30 -9.25 16.21
N ARG A 35 -4.33 -8.46 15.92
CA ARG A 35 -5.73 -8.77 16.26
C ARG A 35 -6.41 -9.67 15.22
N PHE A 36 -5.77 -9.92 14.07
CA PHE A 36 -6.32 -10.64 12.93
C PHE A 36 -5.53 -11.93 12.63
N THR A 37 -5.18 -12.68 13.68
CA THR A 37 -4.33 -13.90 13.56
C THR A 37 -5.02 -15.09 12.90
N HIS A 38 -6.35 -15.08 12.81
CA HIS A 38 -7.13 -16.17 12.20
C HIS A 38 -7.33 -16.01 10.69
N VAL A 39 -6.96 -14.85 10.14
CA VAL A 39 -7.11 -14.56 8.71
C VAL A 39 -6.04 -15.29 7.90
N ARG A 40 -6.48 -15.97 6.84
CA ARG A 40 -5.61 -16.74 5.94
C ARG A 40 -5.16 -15.91 4.74
N SER A 41 -5.95 -14.94 4.28
CA SER A 41 -5.52 -13.98 3.26
C SER A 41 -4.45 -13.04 3.81
N ARG A 42 -3.32 -12.90 3.10
CA ARG A 42 -2.16 -12.13 3.57
C ARG A 42 -1.35 -11.54 2.42
N LEU A 43 -0.79 -10.35 2.64
CA LEU A 43 0.35 -9.83 1.89
C LEU A 43 1.64 -10.43 2.44
N GLY A 44 2.61 -10.66 1.55
CA GLY A 44 3.99 -11.01 1.87
C GLY A 44 4.17 -12.16 2.86
N GLY A 45 5.35 -12.19 3.50
CA GLY A 45 5.75 -13.29 4.39
C GLY A 45 6.08 -14.56 3.62
N LEU A 46 5.72 -15.70 4.22
CA LEU A 46 5.90 -17.02 3.62
C LEU A 46 4.54 -17.64 3.26
N PRO A 47 4.39 -18.19 2.04
CA PRO A 47 3.13 -18.73 1.59
C PRO A 47 2.80 -20.03 2.32
N GLN A 48 1.51 -20.30 2.54
CA GLN A 48 1.02 -21.64 2.86
C GLN A 48 0.90 -22.50 1.59
N LEU A 49 1.94 -22.54 0.76
CA LEU A 49 1.89 -23.31 -0.49
C LEU A 49 1.90 -24.81 -0.16
N PRO A 50 0.98 -25.61 -0.75
CA PRO A 50 0.97 -27.06 -0.57
C PRO A 50 2.29 -27.75 -0.94
N ASP A 51 2.58 -28.87 -0.28
CA ASP A 51 3.85 -29.60 -0.42
C ASP A 51 4.01 -30.27 -1.79
N ASP A 52 2.91 -30.52 -2.50
CA ASP A 52 2.85 -31.11 -3.84
C ASP A 52 2.99 -30.07 -4.97
N MET A 53 3.11 -28.79 -4.63
CA MET A 53 3.32 -27.70 -5.59
C MET A 53 4.74 -27.15 -5.50
N ASP A 54 5.40 -27.00 -6.63
CA ASP A 54 6.75 -26.42 -6.66
C ASP A 54 6.76 -24.92 -6.32
N TRP A 55 7.92 -24.40 -5.90
CA TRP A 55 8.12 -22.95 -5.84
C TRP A 55 8.19 -22.37 -7.25
N PRO A 56 7.37 -21.36 -7.59
CA PRO A 56 7.41 -20.75 -8.91
C PRO A 56 8.78 -20.21 -9.27
N THR A 57 9.28 -20.58 -10.44
CA THR A 57 10.52 -20.06 -11.00
C THR A 57 10.24 -19.44 -12.36
N SER A 58 11.05 -18.43 -12.74
CA SER A 58 11.16 -18.01 -14.13
C SER A 58 11.50 -19.22 -15.01
N LEU A 59 10.80 -19.34 -16.13
CA LEU A 59 11.02 -20.34 -17.17
C LEU A 59 12.32 -20.08 -17.95
N SER A 60 12.72 -18.82 -18.11
CA SER A 60 13.89 -18.42 -18.92
C SER A 60 15.22 -18.63 -18.18
N HIS A 61 15.29 -18.28 -16.89
CA HIS A 61 16.52 -18.33 -16.10
C HIS A 61 16.43 -19.19 -14.83
N GLY A 62 15.28 -19.80 -14.54
CA GLY A 62 15.13 -20.74 -13.44
C GLY A 62 15.25 -20.12 -12.04
N ARG A 63 15.19 -18.78 -11.92
CA ARG A 63 15.27 -18.13 -10.60
C ARG A 63 13.91 -18.19 -9.92
N PRO A 64 13.85 -18.44 -8.60
CA PRO A 64 12.62 -18.35 -7.83
C PRO A 64 11.98 -16.97 -7.90
N LEU A 65 10.65 -16.93 -8.02
CA LEU A 65 9.86 -15.71 -7.95
C LEU A 65 9.51 -15.35 -6.50
N HIS A 66 9.30 -14.07 -6.20
CA HIS A 66 8.92 -13.57 -4.90
C HIS A 66 7.43 -13.79 -4.64
N PHE A 67 7.09 -14.14 -3.41
CA PHE A 67 5.70 -14.27 -2.98
C PHE A 67 5.13 -12.89 -2.64
N LEU A 68 4.07 -12.48 -3.34
CA LEU A 68 3.43 -11.18 -3.14
C LEU A 68 2.27 -11.25 -2.14
N CYS A 69 1.35 -12.20 -2.34
CA CYS A 69 0.21 -12.39 -1.46
C CYS A 69 -0.48 -13.74 -1.68
N GLN A 70 -1.28 -14.14 -0.69
CA GLN A 70 -2.24 -15.23 -0.81
C GLN A 70 -3.64 -14.75 -0.45
N ILE A 71 -4.64 -15.30 -1.12
CA ILE A 71 -6.05 -14.99 -0.89
C ILE A 71 -6.81 -16.31 -0.67
N ASP A 72 -7.43 -16.46 0.49
CA ASP A 72 -8.33 -17.57 0.74
C ASP A 72 -9.67 -17.26 0.10
N CYS A 73 -10.04 -18.04 -0.91
CA CYS A 73 -11.28 -17.86 -1.64
C CYS A 73 -12.53 -17.98 -0.75
N ALA A 74 -12.44 -18.68 0.38
CA ALA A 74 -13.54 -18.78 1.34
C ALA A 74 -13.73 -17.51 2.19
N GLU A 75 -12.74 -16.61 2.24
CA GLU A 75 -12.82 -15.31 2.94
C GLU A 75 -13.36 -14.20 2.03
N LEU A 76 -13.48 -14.45 0.72
CA LEU A 76 -13.95 -13.46 -0.24
C LEU A 76 -15.47 -13.28 -0.17
N PRO A 77 -15.99 -12.04 -0.23
CA PRO A 77 -17.40 -11.83 -0.46
C PRO A 77 -17.81 -12.32 -1.86
N SER A 78 -19.01 -12.89 -1.96
CA SER A 78 -19.54 -13.34 -3.24
C SER A 78 -19.96 -12.15 -4.11
N ILE A 79 -19.14 -11.83 -5.12
CA ILE A 79 -19.45 -10.83 -6.17
C ILE A 79 -19.56 -11.56 -7.51
N ASP A 80 -20.77 -11.53 -8.09
CA ASP A 80 -21.09 -12.00 -9.44
C ASP A 80 -20.63 -13.43 -9.83
N GLY A 81 -20.22 -14.25 -8.86
CA GLY A 81 -19.80 -15.64 -9.05
C GLY A 81 -18.49 -15.83 -9.80
N HIS A 82 -17.71 -14.76 -10.02
CA HIS A 82 -16.48 -14.80 -10.82
C HIS A 82 -15.33 -15.56 -10.15
N LEU A 83 -15.20 -15.44 -8.84
CA LEU A 83 -14.07 -16.02 -8.10
C LEU A 83 -14.42 -17.42 -7.56
N PRO A 84 -13.43 -18.32 -7.41
CA PRO A 84 -13.67 -19.61 -6.75
C PRO A 84 -14.27 -19.40 -5.35
N ALA A 85 -15.17 -20.27 -4.92
CA ALA A 85 -15.76 -20.22 -3.58
C ALA A 85 -14.86 -20.83 -2.49
N CYS A 86 -13.81 -21.54 -2.88
CA CYS A 86 -12.86 -22.20 -1.98
C CYS A 86 -11.49 -22.39 -2.64
N GLY A 87 -10.52 -22.76 -1.82
CA GLY A 87 -9.11 -22.89 -2.22
C GLY A 87 -8.31 -21.64 -1.92
N MET A 88 -7.02 -21.70 -2.22
CA MET A 88 -6.08 -20.60 -2.01
C MET A 88 -5.56 -20.11 -3.36
N LEU A 89 -5.60 -18.80 -3.59
CA LEU A 89 -4.86 -18.16 -4.68
C LEU A 89 -3.52 -17.67 -4.13
N PHE A 90 -2.44 -17.93 -4.87
CA PHE A 90 -1.11 -17.40 -4.58
C PHE A 90 -0.62 -16.57 -5.75
N PHE A 91 -0.05 -15.41 -5.46
CA PHE A 91 0.52 -14.49 -6.43
C PHE A 91 2.02 -14.39 -6.21
N PHE A 92 2.77 -14.61 -7.29
CA PHE A 92 4.21 -14.50 -7.32
C PHE A 92 4.66 -13.60 -8.46
N ALA A 93 5.75 -12.87 -8.27
CA ALA A 93 6.39 -12.08 -9.30
C ALA A 93 7.90 -11.94 -9.07
N ASP A 94 8.67 -11.61 -10.10
CA ASP A 94 10.05 -11.18 -9.95
C ASP A 94 10.07 -9.74 -9.42
N ASP A 95 10.41 -9.61 -8.15
CA ASP A 95 10.54 -8.33 -7.45
C ASP A 95 11.98 -8.07 -6.97
N ALA A 96 12.99 -8.63 -7.66
CA ALA A 96 14.39 -8.32 -7.38
C ALA A 96 14.86 -7.05 -8.09
N ASP A 97 14.50 -6.88 -9.37
CA ASP A 97 15.09 -5.88 -10.25
C ASP A 97 14.11 -4.76 -10.64
N ASP A 98 13.85 -4.56 -11.94
CA ASP A 98 13.12 -3.39 -12.48
C ASP A 98 11.59 -3.56 -12.47
N GLN A 99 11.06 -4.66 -11.94
CA GLN A 99 9.62 -4.96 -11.88
C GLN A 99 8.92 -4.91 -13.26
N ILE A 100 9.59 -5.39 -14.31
CA ILE A 100 9.04 -5.45 -15.67
C ILE A 100 8.25 -6.76 -15.80
N TRP A 101 6.93 -6.67 -15.67
CA TRP A 101 6.03 -7.84 -15.58
C TRP A 101 5.13 -8.05 -16.80
N ASP A 102 5.09 -7.08 -17.72
CA ASP A 102 4.23 -7.03 -18.90
C ASP A 102 4.72 -7.89 -20.08
N SER A 103 5.57 -8.89 -19.81
CA SER A 103 6.09 -9.78 -20.86
C SER A 103 5.07 -10.84 -21.29
N ASP A 104 4.94 -11.06 -22.60
CA ASP A 104 4.02 -12.04 -23.20
C ASP A 104 4.26 -13.49 -22.74
N ASP A 105 5.49 -13.80 -22.31
CA ASP A 105 5.89 -15.14 -21.86
C ASP A 105 5.48 -15.45 -20.42
N ARG A 106 5.01 -14.45 -19.66
CA ARG A 106 4.67 -14.56 -18.23
C ARG A 106 5.83 -15.14 -17.41
N ASP A 107 7.07 -14.88 -17.83
CA ASP A 107 8.26 -15.40 -17.17
C ASP A 107 8.46 -14.80 -15.77
N SER A 108 8.05 -13.53 -15.64
CA SER A 108 8.21 -12.73 -14.43
C SER A 108 7.10 -12.94 -13.39
N ILE A 109 6.02 -13.68 -13.68
CA ILE A 109 4.87 -13.80 -12.78
C ILE A 109 4.27 -15.21 -12.74
N ARG A 110 3.61 -15.54 -11.63
CA ARG A 110 2.86 -16.80 -11.48
C ARG A 110 1.67 -16.61 -10.56
N VAL A 111 0.49 -17.01 -11.03
CA VAL A 111 -0.70 -17.16 -10.20
C VAL A 111 -1.06 -18.64 -10.11
N ILE A 112 -1.22 -19.14 -8.88
CA ILE A 112 -1.53 -20.53 -8.60
C ILE A 112 -2.86 -20.58 -7.85
N HIS A 113 -3.79 -21.42 -8.32
CA HIS A 113 -4.97 -21.81 -7.56
C HIS A 113 -4.79 -23.21 -6.99
N ALA A 114 -4.83 -23.31 -5.67
CA ALA A 114 -4.80 -24.57 -4.94
C ALA A 114 -6.20 -24.84 -4.36
N PRO A 115 -7.05 -25.62 -5.06
CA PRO A 115 -8.44 -25.83 -4.66
C PRO A 115 -8.58 -26.53 -3.30
N ASP A 116 -7.62 -27.42 -2.97
CA ASP A 116 -7.66 -28.27 -1.78
C ASP A 116 -6.60 -27.88 -0.73
N ALA A 117 -6.13 -26.63 -0.74
CA ALA A 117 -5.10 -26.14 0.18
C ALA A 117 -5.53 -26.29 1.66
N PRO A 118 -4.86 -27.15 2.47
CA PRO A 118 -5.26 -27.41 3.84
C PRO A 118 -5.25 -26.15 4.71
N CYS A 119 -6.22 -26.01 5.61
CA CYS A 119 -6.28 -24.88 6.54
C CYS A 119 -5.08 -24.83 7.51
N ASN A 120 -4.50 -25.99 7.80
CA ASN A 120 -3.31 -26.18 8.64
C ASN A 120 -2.01 -26.30 7.82
N GLN A 121 -2.02 -25.98 6.52
CA GLN A 121 -0.81 -26.00 5.69
C GLN A 121 0.24 -25.09 6.33
N SER A 122 1.44 -25.63 6.54
CA SER A 122 2.54 -24.88 7.15
C SER A 122 3.07 -23.85 6.17
N ARG A 123 3.62 -22.75 6.70
CA ARG A 123 4.31 -21.76 5.87
C ARG A 123 5.56 -22.40 5.27
N ARG A 124 5.70 -22.33 3.95
CA ARG A 124 6.83 -22.91 3.25
C ARG A 124 8.01 -21.94 3.24
N ALA A 125 9.18 -22.41 3.66
CA ALA A 125 10.40 -21.62 3.61
C ALA A 125 10.73 -21.19 2.17
N ALA A 126 11.19 -19.95 2.02
CA ALA A 126 11.67 -19.45 0.75
C ALA A 126 12.92 -20.23 0.30
N PRO A 127 13.11 -20.47 -1.01
CA PRO A 127 14.32 -21.09 -1.53
C PRO A 127 15.56 -20.26 -1.14
N THR A 128 16.66 -20.92 -0.80
CA THR A 128 17.92 -20.24 -0.43
C THR A 128 18.53 -19.45 -1.59
N THR A 129 18.08 -19.69 -2.81
CA THR A 129 18.48 -18.99 -4.04
C THR A 129 17.54 -17.84 -4.42
N LEU A 130 16.47 -17.58 -3.64
CA LEU A 130 15.60 -16.44 -3.86
C LEU A 130 16.39 -15.15 -3.61
N GLN A 131 16.36 -14.24 -4.58
CA GLN A 131 17.07 -12.96 -4.47
C GLN A 131 16.37 -12.04 -3.47
N PRO A 132 17.08 -11.07 -2.88
CA PRO A 132 16.45 -10.03 -2.06
C PRO A 132 15.37 -9.26 -2.84
N VAL A 133 14.30 -8.86 -2.15
CA VAL A 133 13.32 -7.93 -2.73
C VAL A 133 13.98 -6.59 -2.97
N TYR A 134 13.63 -5.96 -4.09
CA TYR A 134 14.18 -4.70 -4.56
C TYR A 134 15.71 -4.70 -4.60
N GLU A 135 16.40 -5.81 -4.88
CA GLU A 135 17.86 -5.88 -4.89
C GLU A 135 18.49 -4.63 -5.55
N ARG A 136 18.02 -4.21 -6.74
CA ARG A 136 18.53 -2.99 -7.40
C ARG A 136 18.21 -1.68 -6.66
N TYR A 137 17.08 -1.59 -5.96
CA TYR A 137 16.55 -0.38 -5.32
C TYR A 137 16.47 -0.47 -3.78
N ARG A 138 17.14 -1.44 -3.17
CA ARG A 138 16.92 -1.81 -1.76
C ARG A 138 17.18 -0.68 -0.77
N TYR A 139 18.16 0.18 -1.04
CA TYR A 139 18.47 1.31 -0.16
C TYR A 139 17.45 2.46 -0.27
N SER A 140 16.73 2.59 -1.39
CA SER A 140 15.66 3.58 -1.53
C SER A 140 14.31 3.05 -1.03
N ARG A 141 14.07 1.74 -1.19
CA ARG A 141 12.80 1.08 -0.80
C ARG A 141 12.77 0.62 0.65
N LEU A 142 13.88 0.09 1.17
CA LEU A 142 14.00 -0.44 2.53
C LEU A 142 15.02 0.39 3.32
N ARG A 143 14.58 1.54 3.84
CA ARG A 143 15.45 2.53 4.48
C ARG A 143 16.24 2.05 5.71
N TRP A 144 15.86 0.90 6.27
CA TRP A 144 16.54 0.28 7.40
C TRP A 144 17.68 -0.67 6.98
N VAL A 145 17.79 -1.03 5.70
CA VAL A 145 18.91 -1.81 5.16
C VAL A 145 20.12 -0.90 5.00
N LEU A 146 21.23 -1.24 5.67
CA LEU A 146 22.44 -0.42 5.61
C LEU A 146 23.25 -0.72 4.36
N LYS A 147 24.01 0.27 3.88
CA LYS A 147 24.89 0.12 2.71
C LYS A 147 25.85 -1.06 2.90
N GLY A 148 25.85 -1.98 1.93
CA GLY A 148 26.67 -3.19 1.95
C GLY A 148 25.96 -4.43 2.50
N GLU A 149 24.75 -4.29 3.05
CA GLU A 149 23.91 -5.41 3.47
C GLU A 149 22.99 -5.90 2.35
N SER A 150 22.56 -7.15 2.47
CA SER A 150 21.47 -7.74 1.68
C SER A 150 20.12 -7.36 2.29
N ALA A 151 19.14 -7.11 1.43
CA ALA A 151 17.75 -6.98 1.86
C ALA A 151 17.13 -8.37 2.17
N PRO A 152 15.95 -8.41 2.83
CA PRO A 152 15.16 -9.64 2.94
C PRO A 152 14.78 -10.20 1.57
N ALA A 153 14.61 -11.52 1.47
CA ALA A 153 14.11 -12.18 0.27
C ALA A 153 12.57 -12.21 0.20
N THR A 154 11.87 -11.74 1.23
CA THR A 154 10.41 -11.79 1.34
C THR A 154 9.85 -10.42 1.68
N HIS A 155 8.67 -10.10 1.16
CA HIS A 155 7.91 -8.93 1.59
C HIS A 155 7.43 -9.06 3.04
N THR A 156 7.12 -7.93 3.68
CA THR A 156 6.53 -7.89 5.01
C THR A 156 5.20 -8.64 5.02
N GLU A 157 5.01 -9.52 6.01
CA GLU A 157 3.75 -10.22 6.20
C GLU A 157 2.69 -9.26 6.74
N TRP A 158 1.47 -9.30 6.20
CA TRP A 158 0.33 -8.59 6.78
C TRP A 158 -1.01 -9.28 6.49
N PRO A 159 -1.94 -9.38 7.46
CA PRO A 159 -3.30 -9.89 7.20
C PRO A 159 -4.08 -9.06 6.18
N LEU A 160 -4.97 -9.69 5.42
CA LEU A 160 -5.89 -9.00 4.50
C LEU A 160 -7.32 -9.39 4.81
N VAL A 161 -8.19 -8.40 5.02
CA VAL A 161 -9.62 -8.61 5.24
C VAL A 161 -10.38 -8.16 3.98
N PRO A 162 -10.93 -9.10 3.19
CA PRO A 162 -11.72 -8.75 2.01
C PRO A 162 -13.05 -8.09 2.39
N ILE A 163 -13.33 -6.91 1.85
CA ILE A 163 -14.55 -6.13 2.12
C ILE A 163 -15.15 -5.65 0.80
N THR A 164 -16.46 -5.79 0.62
CA THR A 164 -17.14 -5.29 -0.59
C THR A 164 -17.08 -3.78 -0.65
N MET A 165 -16.81 -3.25 -1.84
CA MET A 165 -16.76 -1.82 -2.09
C MET A 165 -17.30 -1.52 -3.49
N ASP A 166 -17.44 -0.25 -3.82
CA ASP A 166 -17.79 0.19 -5.17
C ASP A 166 -16.57 0.72 -5.89
N SER A 167 -16.57 0.56 -7.21
CA SER A 167 -15.50 1.06 -8.06
C SER A 167 -16.08 1.80 -9.26
N TRP A 168 -15.28 2.74 -9.76
CA TRP A 168 -15.55 3.55 -10.93
C TRP A 168 -14.26 3.62 -11.74
N PRO A 169 -14.35 3.63 -13.08
CA PRO A 169 -13.18 3.83 -13.93
C PRO A 169 -12.65 5.26 -13.75
N ASP A 170 -11.39 5.49 -14.13
CA ASP A 170 -10.90 6.86 -14.34
C ASP A 170 -11.45 7.40 -15.68
N TYR A 171 -11.56 8.71 -15.85
CA TYR A 171 -12.18 9.29 -17.04
C TYR A 171 -11.49 8.87 -18.34
N SER A 172 -10.16 8.70 -18.31
CA SER A 172 -9.35 8.21 -19.43
C SER A 172 -9.76 6.82 -19.94
N ALA A 173 -10.41 6.00 -19.13
CA ALA A 173 -10.95 4.70 -19.56
C ALA A 173 -12.32 4.78 -20.24
N ILE A 174 -13.04 5.89 -20.10
CA ILE A 174 -14.43 6.05 -20.58
C ILE A 174 -14.64 7.22 -21.54
N TYR A 175 -13.69 8.14 -21.69
CA TYR A 175 -13.88 9.36 -22.48
C TYR A 175 -14.22 9.08 -23.95
N GLN A 176 -13.71 8.01 -24.55
CA GLN A 176 -14.01 7.65 -25.94
C GLN A 176 -15.30 6.82 -26.11
N THR A 177 -16.00 6.50 -25.02
CA THR A 177 -17.17 5.63 -25.09
C THR A 177 -18.40 6.39 -25.59
N GLU A 178 -19.21 5.74 -26.43
CA GLU A 178 -20.48 6.33 -26.88
C GLU A 178 -21.46 6.61 -25.71
N HIS A 179 -21.32 5.91 -24.58
CA HIS A 179 -22.20 6.07 -23.42
C HIS A 179 -22.03 7.44 -22.75
N VAL A 180 -20.81 7.95 -22.61
CA VAL A 180 -20.57 9.28 -22.02
C VAL A 180 -21.21 10.34 -22.90
N ALA A 181 -20.94 10.31 -24.20
CA ALA A 181 -21.54 11.21 -25.18
C ALA A 181 -23.08 11.18 -25.11
N ARG A 182 -23.69 9.98 -25.11
CA ARG A 182 -25.14 9.82 -25.02
C ARG A 182 -25.75 10.34 -23.71
N ILE A 183 -25.06 10.19 -22.57
CA ILE A 183 -25.53 10.72 -21.28
C ILE A 183 -25.56 12.25 -21.32
N ILE A 184 -24.49 12.86 -21.86
CA ILE A 184 -24.39 14.33 -22.00
C ILE A 184 -25.45 14.84 -22.97
N GLU A 185 -25.57 14.23 -24.16
CA GLU A 185 -26.58 14.60 -25.15
C GLU A 185 -28.01 14.47 -24.60
N ALA A 186 -28.32 13.38 -23.90
CA ALA A 186 -29.62 13.19 -23.27
C ALA A 186 -29.92 14.28 -22.24
N TYR A 187 -28.92 14.70 -21.47
CA TYR A 187 -29.05 15.79 -20.51
C TYR A 187 -29.32 17.14 -21.19
N LEU A 188 -28.51 17.48 -22.20
CA LEU A 188 -28.62 18.74 -22.96
C LEU A 188 -29.96 18.89 -23.68
N ASN A 189 -30.53 17.76 -24.13
CA ASN A 189 -31.80 17.71 -24.84
C ASN A 189 -33.03 17.57 -23.93
N SER A 190 -32.84 17.39 -22.61
CA SER A 190 -33.95 17.33 -21.66
C SER A 190 -34.42 18.75 -21.29
N ASP A 191 -35.67 19.10 -21.63
CA ASP A 191 -36.27 20.39 -21.24
C ASP A 191 -36.74 20.40 -19.76
N THR A 192 -36.71 19.25 -19.09
CA THR A 192 -37.03 19.04 -17.66
C THR A 192 -36.28 17.81 -17.15
N GLY A 193 -35.63 17.91 -16.00
CA GLY A 193 -34.74 16.89 -15.41
C GLY A 193 -35.38 15.56 -14.98
N GLU A 194 -36.45 15.10 -15.62
CA GLU A 194 -37.05 13.80 -15.36
C GLU A 194 -37.40 13.05 -16.65
N ALA A 195 -37.08 11.75 -16.61
CA ALA A 195 -37.45 10.68 -17.53
C ALA A 195 -36.62 10.54 -18.83
N LEU A 196 -35.61 9.67 -18.79
CA LEU A 196 -35.33 8.72 -19.89
C LEU A 196 -34.36 7.60 -19.47
N VAL A 197 -34.79 6.75 -18.52
CA VAL A 197 -34.31 5.36 -18.46
C VAL A 197 -35.28 4.53 -19.28
N GLY A 198 -34.87 4.16 -20.50
CA GLY A 198 -35.58 3.21 -21.34
C GLY A 198 -36.18 3.78 -22.62
N LYS A 199 -35.33 3.97 -23.64
CA LYS A 199 -35.52 3.57 -25.05
C LYS A 199 -34.45 4.27 -25.91
N LEU A 200 -33.38 3.54 -26.19
CA LEU A 200 -32.32 3.91 -27.12
C LEU A 200 -32.78 3.68 -28.57
N THR A 201 -33.14 4.75 -29.28
CA THR A 201 -32.96 4.91 -30.73
C THR A 201 -33.37 6.32 -31.13
N LEU A 202 -32.42 7.16 -31.58
CA LEU A 202 -32.72 8.37 -32.36
C LEU A 202 -31.67 8.53 -33.48
N PRO A 203 -32.05 9.05 -34.67
CA PRO A 203 -31.16 9.12 -35.83
C PRO A 203 -30.40 10.46 -35.90
N ALA A 204 -29.21 10.40 -36.51
CA ALA A 204 -28.32 11.52 -36.73
C ALA A 204 -28.84 12.49 -37.81
N ALA A 205 -29.02 13.77 -37.47
CA ALA A 205 -28.77 14.91 -38.36
C ALA A 205 -28.98 16.27 -37.64
N ASP A 206 -28.06 17.20 -37.95
CA ASP A 206 -28.14 18.66 -37.91
C ASP A 206 -27.88 19.41 -36.58
N ILE A 207 -26.62 19.86 -36.44
CA ILE A 207 -26.13 20.80 -35.41
C ILE A 207 -25.83 22.14 -36.10
N TYR A 208 -26.53 23.23 -35.70
CA TYR A 208 -26.06 24.61 -35.92
C TYR A 208 -26.46 25.56 -34.77
N GLU A 209 -25.46 26.33 -34.36
CA GLU A 209 -25.37 27.61 -33.61
C GLU A 209 -26.14 27.84 -32.29
N GLY A 210 -25.36 28.09 -31.23
CA GLY A 210 -25.82 28.53 -29.89
C GLY A 210 -25.65 27.51 -28.76
N LYS A 211 -24.72 26.54 -28.89
CA LYS A 211 -24.61 25.33 -28.06
C LYS A 211 -23.19 25.17 -27.50
N VAL A 212 -23.04 24.57 -26.32
CA VAL A 212 -21.74 24.02 -25.91
C VAL A 212 -21.48 22.83 -26.84
N ASP A 213 -20.31 22.81 -27.49
CA ASP A 213 -19.88 21.68 -28.31
C ASP A 213 -19.85 20.42 -27.44
N LEU A 214 -20.24 19.27 -27.98
CA LEU A 214 -20.21 18.00 -27.23
C LEU A 214 -18.81 17.74 -26.70
N ASP A 215 -17.79 18.03 -27.50
CA ASP A 215 -16.39 17.89 -27.13
C ASP A 215 -16.03 18.78 -25.93
N VAL A 216 -16.50 20.04 -25.94
CA VAL A 216 -16.29 20.97 -24.81
C VAL A 216 -17.03 20.51 -23.54
N ALA A 217 -18.24 19.95 -23.69
CA ALA A 217 -18.98 19.41 -22.55
C ALA A 217 -18.32 18.14 -21.98
N MET A 218 -17.74 17.30 -22.84
CA MET A 218 -16.98 16.11 -22.43
C MET A 218 -15.72 16.50 -21.66
N ASP A 219 -14.94 17.46 -22.17
CA ASP A 219 -13.75 17.97 -21.47
C ASP A 219 -14.11 18.52 -20.08
N LEU A 220 -15.17 19.35 -19.99
CA LEU A 220 -15.66 19.87 -18.71
C LEU A 220 -16.12 18.76 -17.76
N VAL A 221 -16.82 17.74 -18.25
CA VAL A 221 -17.20 16.58 -17.41
C VAL A 221 -15.96 15.87 -16.89
N GLY A 222 -14.94 15.68 -17.73
CA GLY A 222 -13.67 15.07 -17.36
C GLY A 222 -12.96 15.79 -16.22
N GLU A 223 -12.93 17.13 -16.24
CA GLU A 223 -12.31 17.96 -15.20
C GLU A 223 -12.87 17.68 -13.80
N TYR A 224 -14.18 17.44 -13.68
CA TYR A 224 -14.85 17.18 -12.40
C TYR A 224 -14.99 15.69 -12.07
N TYR A 225 -14.98 14.82 -13.08
CA TYR A 225 -15.25 13.39 -12.90
C TYR A 225 -14.19 12.70 -12.04
N ASP A 226 -12.90 12.87 -12.37
CA ASP A 226 -11.82 12.19 -11.66
C ASP A 226 -11.67 12.71 -10.22
N GLU A 227 -11.96 13.98 -9.99
CA GLU A 227 -12.03 14.53 -8.63
C GLU A 227 -13.16 13.87 -7.82
N ARG A 228 -14.36 13.76 -8.38
CA ARG A 228 -15.50 13.11 -7.71
C ARG A 228 -15.26 11.62 -7.47
N VAL A 229 -14.65 10.91 -8.43
CA VAL A 229 -14.25 9.50 -8.27
C VAL A 229 -13.21 9.36 -7.16
N ARG A 230 -12.19 10.22 -7.12
CA ARG A 230 -11.18 10.24 -6.05
C ARG A 230 -11.84 10.45 -4.68
N GLU A 231 -12.72 11.44 -4.55
CA GLU A 231 -13.45 11.72 -3.30
C GLU A 231 -14.30 10.52 -2.85
N ALA A 232 -15.02 9.89 -3.78
CA ALA A 232 -15.83 8.71 -3.49
C ALA A 232 -14.96 7.52 -3.02
N ARG A 233 -13.83 7.26 -3.69
CA ARG A 233 -12.87 6.21 -3.30
C ARG A 233 -12.28 6.48 -1.91
N VAL A 234 -11.85 7.72 -1.64
CA VAL A 234 -11.30 8.12 -0.32
C VAL A 234 -12.34 7.98 0.78
N ALA A 235 -13.55 8.52 0.58
CA ALA A 235 -14.63 8.47 1.56
C ALA A 235 -15.02 7.02 1.90
N GLN A 236 -15.13 6.15 0.89
CA GLN A 236 -15.42 4.73 1.09
C GLN A 236 -14.27 4.01 1.80
N ALA A 237 -13.02 4.23 1.41
CA ALA A 237 -11.86 3.60 2.03
C ALA A 237 -11.74 3.96 3.53
N LEU A 238 -11.96 5.24 3.87
CA LEU A 238 -11.98 5.70 5.27
C LEU A 238 -13.17 5.15 6.05
N THR A 239 -14.36 5.09 5.44
CA THR A 239 -15.56 4.50 6.06
C THR A 239 -15.35 3.02 6.37
N ILE A 240 -14.75 2.28 5.44
CA ILE A 240 -14.39 0.87 5.64
C ILE A 240 -13.38 0.74 6.77
N ALA A 241 -12.32 1.54 6.78
CA ALA A 241 -11.32 1.50 7.85
C ALA A 241 -11.91 1.84 9.24
N ALA A 242 -12.92 2.70 9.32
CA ALA A 242 -13.60 3.02 10.58
C ALA A 242 -14.64 1.97 11.02
N SER A 243 -14.99 1.01 10.17
CA SER A 243 -16.08 0.07 10.45
C SER A 243 -15.72 -0.96 11.52
N PRO A 244 -16.64 -1.28 12.47
CA PRO A 244 -16.42 -2.33 13.46
C PRO A 244 -16.14 -3.68 12.79
N GLY A 245 -14.93 -4.23 13.01
CA GLY A 245 -14.49 -5.49 12.39
C GLY A 245 -13.49 -5.32 11.25
N ALA A 246 -13.38 -4.12 10.65
CA ALA A 246 -12.23 -3.75 9.81
C ALA A 246 -11.07 -3.26 10.69
N ASN A 247 -11.39 -2.47 11.72
CA ASN A 247 -10.51 -2.13 12.83
C ASN A 247 -11.28 -2.30 14.17
N PRO A 248 -10.59 -2.53 15.30
CA PRO A 248 -11.24 -2.61 16.61
C PRO A 248 -11.91 -1.28 17.00
N PRO A 249 -13.00 -1.30 17.80
CA PRO A 249 -13.77 -0.10 18.11
C PRO A 249 -12.94 0.99 18.83
N GLU A 250 -13.20 2.24 18.45
CA GLU A 250 -12.55 3.46 18.92
C GLU A 250 -12.45 3.52 20.46
N GLY A 251 -11.22 3.51 20.96
CA GLY A 251 -10.86 4.18 22.20
C GLY A 251 -10.36 5.58 21.85
N ALA A 252 -11.15 6.60 22.16
CA ALA A 252 -10.85 8.03 22.16
C ALA A 252 -9.61 8.49 21.35
N THR A 253 -9.86 8.88 20.10
CA THR A 253 -8.97 9.72 19.28
C THR A 253 -8.88 11.14 19.85
N ASP A 254 -7.98 11.34 20.82
CA ASP A 254 -7.28 12.63 20.96
C ASP A 254 -6.03 12.54 20.07
N ILE A 255 -6.21 12.76 18.76
CA ILE A 255 -5.12 12.61 17.78
C ILE A 255 -4.05 13.68 18.03
N LEU A 256 -2.83 13.17 18.14
CA LEU A 256 -1.57 13.89 17.93
C LEU A 256 -1.57 14.59 16.55
N GLU A 257 -2.18 15.77 16.44
CA GLU A 257 -1.99 16.67 15.28
C GLU A 257 -0.57 17.26 15.19
N ALA A 258 0.27 16.97 16.18
CA ALA A 258 1.69 17.17 16.07
C ALA A 258 2.34 15.80 16.23
N GLY A 259 3.09 15.37 15.22
CA GLY A 259 4.10 14.32 15.39
C GLY A 259 4.89 14.58 16.68
N LEU A 260 5.56 13.57 17.22
CA LEU A 260 6.35 13.62 18.45
C LEU A 260 7.52 14.64 18.33
N THR A 261 7.20 15.92 18.26
CA THR A 261 8.03 17.00 17.71
C THR A 261 8.83 17.72 18.79
N GLN A 262 8.91 17.17 19.99
CA GLN A 262 9.69 17.76 21.08
C GLN A 262 10.29 16.65 21.97
N PRO A 263 11.62 16.57 22.14
CA PRO A 263 12.26 15.77 23.19
C PRO A 263 11.82 16.16 24.62
N SER A 264 11.19 17.34 24.76
CA SER A 264 10.59 17.85 26.00
C SER A 264 9.11 17.48 26.17
N ASP A 265 8.50 16.79 25.21
CA ASP A 265 7.14 16.31 25.31
C ASP A 265 7.03 15.29 26.45
N PRO A 266 6.08 15.44 27.40
CA PRO A 266 5.80 14.41 28.41
C PRO A 266 5.53 13.03 27.79
N ARG A 267 5.21 12.96 26.49
CA ARG A 267 5.03 11.74 25.70
C ARG A 267 6.35 11.02 25.34
N TRP A 268 7.46 11.76 25.20
CA TRP A 268 8.83 11.20 25.26
C TRP A 268 9.22 10.76 26.69
N GLN A 269 8.47 11.18 27.70
CA GLN A 269 8.60 10.73 29.10
C GLN A 269 7.66 9.55 29.46
N VAL A 270 7.02 8.88 28.48
CA VAL A 270 6.10 7.75 28.72
C VAL A 270 6.85 6.42 28.85
N PRO A 271 6.42 5.54 29.78
CA PRO A 271 6.98 5.41 31.13
C PRO A 271 8.48 5.00 31.08
N THR A 272 9.13 4.79 32.22
CA THR A 272 10.52 4.26 32.33
C THR A 272 10.84 2.98 31.51
N ALA A 273 9.86 2.38 30.82
CA ALA A 273 9.89 1.12 30.07
C ALA A 273 10.20 1.20 28.56
N PHE A 274 10.28 2.38 27.91
CA PHE A 274 10.74 2.46 26.51
C PHE A 274 12.27 2.32 26.40
N PRO A 275 12.84 1.60 25.41
CA PRO A 275 12.16 0.76 24.41
C PRO A 275 11.67 -0.58 24.99
N GLN A 276 10.48 -1.00 24.58
CA GLN A 276 9.82 -2.19 25.10
C GLN A 276 10.48 -3.47 24.58
N LEU A 277 10.94 -3.47 23.33
CA LEU A 277 11.58 -4.62 22.67
C LEU A 277 12.96 -4.24 22.11
N ALA A 278 13.90 -5.19 22.09
CA ALA A 278 15.24 -4.99 21.55
C ALA A 278 15.23 -4.61 20.06
N VAL A 279 14.24 -5.05 19.28
CA VAL A 279 14.06 -4.63 17.88
C VAL A 279 13.93 -3.11 17.71
N MET A 280 13.31 -2.40 18.67
CA MET A 280 13.20 -0.94 18.62
C MET A 280 14.59 -0.28 18.67
N ILE A 281 15.45 -0.76 19.57
CA ILE A 281 16.85 -0.31 19.69
C ILE A 281 17.56 -0.53 18.35
N GLU A 282 17.44 -1.74 17.82
CA GLU A 282 18.14 -2.15 16.61
C GLU A 282 17.72 -1.32 15.39
N ARG A 283 16.41 -1.17 15.16
CA ARG A 283 15.86 -0.44 14.01
C ARG A 283 16.15 1.06 14.09
N MET A 284 16.01 1.68 15.26
CA MET A 284 16.35 3.08 15.45
C MET A 284 17.86 3.33 15.27
N ALA A 285 18.71 2.44 15.79
CA ALA A 285 20.15 2.53 15.61
C ALA A 285 20.55 2.45 14.13
N ARG A 286 19.92 1.57 13.34
CA ARG A 286 20.10 1.51 11.88
C ARG A 286 19.73 2.81 11.19
N LEU A 287 18.60 3.42 11.55
CA LEU A 287 18.16 4.69 10.96
C LEU A 287 19.12 5.84 11.31
N VAL A 288 19.66 5.86 12.54
CA VAL A 288 20.73 6.80 12.94
C VAL A 288 21.97 6.59 12.07
N ILE A 289 22.45 5.35 11.90
CA ILE A 289 23.60 5.04 11.04
C ILE A 289 23.33 5.50 9.61
N ALA A 290 22.18 5.15 9.03
CA ALA A 290 21.82 5.51 7.66
C ALA A 290 21.81 7.04 7.45
N ARG A 291 21.26 7.80 8.41
CA ARG A 291 21.29 9.27 8.39
C ARG A 291 22.72 9.81 8.46
N THR A 292 23.53 9.26 9.35
CA THR A 292 24.95 9.62 9.54
C THR A 292 25.74 9.39 8.26
N SER A 293 25.63 8.19 7.66
CA SER A 293 26.27 7.84 6.40
C SER A 293 25.79 8.69 5.22
N LYS A 294 24.55 9.19 5.26
CA LYS A 294 24.02 10.10 4.22
C LYS A 294 24.67 11.49 4.30
N VAL A 295 24.82 12.05 5.50
CA VAL A 295 25.33 13.43 5.67
C VAL A 295 26.85 13.53 5.68
N ILE A 296 27.57 12.44 5.97
CA ILE A 296 29.04 12.45 6.09
C ILE A 296 29.76 12.93 4.83
N GLY A 297 29.14 12.76 3.65
CA GLY A 297 29.67 13.24 2.36
C GLY A 297 29.25 14.66 1.97
N TYR A 298 28.39 15.33 2.76
CA TYR A 298 27.91 16.67 2.41
C TYR A 298 28.96 17.73 2.72
N GLN A 299 29.09 18.73 1.85
CA GLN A 299 30.10 19.79 1.98
C GLN A 299 30.03 20.52 3.34
N GLY A 300 28.82 20.73 3.87
CA GLY A 300 28.60 21.38 5.17
C GLY A 300 29.06 20.59 6.41
N TYR A 301 29.51 19.34 6.22
CA TYR A 301 29.91 18.44 7.30
C TYR A 301 31.38 18.03 7.23
N GLN A 302 32.19 18.64 6.36
CA GLN A 302 33.58 18.20 6.11
C GLN A 302 34.60 18.73 7.12
N ASP A 303 34.21 19.59 8.06
CA ASP A 303 35.12 19.99 9.13
C ASP A 303 35.42 18.83 10.06
N GLN A 304 36.63 18.85 10.63
CA GLN A 304 37.15 17.74 11.43
C GLN A 304 36.24 17.39 12.61
N ALA A 305 35.68 18.39 13.31
CA ALA A 305 34.83 18.16 14.47
C ALA A 305 33.52 17.43 14.09
N ARG A 306 32.86 17.86 13.01
CA ARG A 306 31.65 17.15 12.50
C ARG A 306 31.98 15.75 12.01
N GLN A 307 33.08 15.57 11.30
CA GLN A 307 33.50 14.26 10.82
C GLN A 307 33.78 13.28 11.96
N ASP A 308 34.49 13.72 13.00
CA ASP A 308 34.81 12.88 14.16
C ASP A 308 33.56 12.52 14.95
N GLU A 309 32.64 13.48 15.11
CA GLU A 309 31.37 13.25 15.79
C GLU A 309 30.45 12.30 15.01
N LEU A 310 30.34 12.46 13.68
CA LEU A 310 29.60 11.54 12.83
C LEU A 310 30.16 10.10 12.93
N ARG A 311 31.49 9.94 12.91
CA ARG A 311 32.10 8.60 13.09
C ARG A 311 31.84 8.03 14.48
N ARG A 312 31.85 8.86 15.53
CA ARG A 312 31.49 8.43 16.90
C ARG A 312 30.06 7.91 16.94
N ILE A 313 29.10 8.69 16.41
CA ILE A 313 27.68 8.33 16.38
C ILE A 313 27.45 7.05 15.57
N GLU A 314 28.11 6.89 14.42
CA GLU A 314 28.02 5.67 13.61
C GLU A 314 28.52 4.44 14.39
N ASN A 315 29.68 4.54 15.05
CA ASN A 315 30.23 3.45 15.84
C ASN A 315 29.32 3.06 17.03
N GLU A 316 28.74 4.05 17.72
CA GLU A 316 27.79 3.81 18.80
C GLU A 316 26.51 3.16 18.29
N GLY A 317 25.96 3.63 17.16
CA GLY A 317 24.81 3.00 16.52
C GLY A 317 25.08 1.53 16.17
N ARG A 318 26.28 1.23 15.63
CA ARG A 318 26.68 -0.16 15.32
C ARG A 318 26.77 -1.03 16.56
N ARG A 319 27.23 -0.47 17.69
CA ARG A 319 27.25 -1.18 18.98
C ARG A 319 25.82 -1.48 19.46
N TRP A 320 24.92 -0.49 19.45
CA TRP A 320 23.52 -0.69 19.82
C TRP A 320 22.83 -1.74 18.97
N MET A 321 23.08 -1.72 17.66
CA MET A 321 22.57 -2.73 16.73
C MET A 321 23.06 -4.15 17.10
N ALA A 322 24.36 -4.32 17.32
CA ALA A 322 24.95 -5.61 17.69
C ALA A 322 24.45 -6.12 19.05
N ASP A 323 24.40 -5.25 20.06
CA ASP A 323 23.92 -5.59 21.41
C ASP A 323 22.45 -6.03 21.37
N ALA A 324 21.60 -5.32 20.60
CA ALA A 324 20.20 -5.69 20.43
C ALA A 324 20.00 -7.04 19.72
N GLN A 325 20.81 -7.32 18.69
CA GLN A 325 20.80 -8.62 18.02
C GLN A 325 21.24 -9.75 18.95
N GLN A 326 22.28 -9.52 19.78
CA GLN A 326 22.76 -10.49 20.75
C GLN A 326 21.73 -10.78 21.85
N MET A 327 20.97 -9.77 22.30
CA MET A 327 19.88 -9.96 23.25
C MET A 327 18.72 -10.78 22.66
N GLY A 328 18.54 -10.76 21.33
CA GLY A 328 17.39 -11.31 20.64
C GLY A 328 16.31 -10.24 20.47
N LEU A 329 15.93 -9.97 19.22
CA LEU A 329 15.10 -8.81 18.85
C LEU A 329 13.70 -8.79 19.49
N GLY A 330 13.12 -9.94 19.76
CA GLY A 330 11.82 -10.07 20.42
C GLY A 330 11.85 -9.99 21.96
N THR A 331 13.01 -9.73 22.57
CA THR A 331 13.15 -9.69 24.03
C THR A 331 12.94 -8.28 24.60
N GLN A 332 12.53 -8.21 25.87
CA GLN A 332 12.48 -6.96 26.62
C GLN A 332 13.88 -6.59 27.13
N PRO A 333 14.46 -5.44 26.75
CA PRO A 333 15.79 -5.06 27.22
C PRO A 333 15.79 -4.75 28.73
N PRO A 334 16.93 -4.95 29.44
CA PRO A 334 17.07 -4.56 30.83
C PRO A 334 16.81 -3.06 31.05
N ASN A 335 16.31 -2.68 32.23
CA ASN A 335 15.97 -1.28 32.54
C ASN A 335 17.15 -0.32 32.39
N GLN A 336 18.37 -0.76 32.72
CA GLN A 336 19.58 0.05 32.51
C GLN A 336 19.85 0.28 31.03
N THR A 337 19.81 -0.78 30.21
CA THR A 337 19.97 -0.69 28.75
C THR A 337 18.93 0.25 28.13
N ARG A 338 17.67 0.19 28.60
CA ARG A 338 16.61 1.10 28.17
C ARG A 338 16.95 2.56 28.49
N ALA A 339 17.41 2.84 29.72
CA ALA A 339 17.80 4.18 30.13
C ALA A 339 19.00 4.71 29.33
N ASP A 340 20.03 3.87 29.15
CA ASP A 340 21.23 4.22 28.39
C ASP A 340 20.91 4.51 26.92
N PHE A 341 20.00 3.73 26.31
CA PHE A 341 19.55 3.96 24.94
C PHE A 341 18.78 5.28 24.79
N ARG A 342 17.85 5.58 25.72
CA ARG A 342 17.14 6.86 25.73
C ARG A 342 18.10 8.04 25.86
N ASN A 343 19.10 7.93 26.74
CA ASN A 343 20.12 8.96 26.92
C ASN A 343 20.95 9.15 25.64
N TRP A 344 21.30 8.06 24.97
CA TRP A 344 22.01 8.11 23.70
C TRP A 344 21.20 8.83 22.61
N LEU A 345 19.92 8.46 22.41
CA LEU A 345 19.04 9.14 21.44
C LEU A 345 18.84 10.62 21.78
N ALA A 346 18.59 10.95 23.05
CA ALA A 346 18.44 12.33 23.50
C ALA A 346 19.72 13.14 23.26
N GLY A 347 20.88 12.51 23.42
CA GLY A 347 22.20 13.12 23.15
C GLY A 347 22.49 13.39 21.67
N LEU A 348 21.72 12.81 20.74
CA LEU A 348 21.79 13.16 19.32
C LEU A 348 21.16 14.54 19.04
N SER A 349 20.18 14.93 19.86
CA SER A 349 19.56 16.25 19.81
C SER A 349 20.47 17.28 20.48
N GLY A 350 20.60 18.45 19.86
CA GLY A 350 21.67 19.38 20.16
C GLY A 350 21.64 19.99 21.56
N ALA A 351 22.38 19.39 22.50
CA ALA A 351 22.76 20.03 23.76
C ALA A 351 23.52 21.37 23.50
N PRO A 352 23.55 22.32 24.45
CA PRO A 352 24.32 23.55 24.29
C PRO A 352 25.79 23.26 23.93
N GLY A 353 26.23 23.69 22.74
CA GLY A 353 27.55 23.39 22.18
C GLY A 353 27.61 22.23 21.17
N SER A 354 26.48 21.59 20.85
CA SER A 354 26.43 20.53 19.84
C SER A 354 26.66 21.05 18.42
N LEU A 355 27.09 20.15 17.53
CA LEU A 355 27.29 20.44 16.11
C LEU A 355 26.00 20.41 15.27
N ASN A 356 24.83 20.23 15.91
CA ASN A 356 23.49 20.16 15.29
C ASN A 356 23.40 19.18 14.11
N LEU A 357 23.93 17.97 14.30
CA LEU A 357 23.99 16.95 13.24
C LEU A 357 22.63 16.31 12.93
N PHE A 358 21.71 16.34 13.90
CA PHE A 358 20.35 15.85 13.78
C PHE A 358 19.37 16.96 14.16
N SER A 359 18.42 17.24 13.27
CA SER A 359 17.30 18.13 13.58
C SER A 359 16.26 17.41 14.44
N LEU A 360 15.36 18.15 15.07
CA LEU A 360 14.22 17.55 15.78
C LEU A 360 13.33 16.72 14.83
N HIS A 361 13.20 17.16 13.58
CA HIS A 361 12.49 16.40 12.54
C HIS A 361 13.18 15.06 12.24
N ASP A 362 14.52 15.04 12.16
CA ASP A 362 15.26 13.78 11.93
C ASP A 362 15.00 12.77 13.05
N LEU A 363 14.97 13.23 14.31
CA LEU A 363 14.77 12.36 15.46
C LEU A 363 13.32 11.86 15.56
N ALA A 364 12.34 12.68 15.20
CA ALA A 364 10.95 12.26 15.08
C ALA A 364 10.79 11.19 13.98
N ASP A 365 11.35 11.40 12.79
CA ASP A 365 11.30 10.42 11.70
C ASP A 365 12.00 9.10 12.07
N ILE A 366 13.15 9.16 12.76
CA ILE A 366 13.84 7.96 13.28
C ILE A 366 12.97 7.21 14.28
N HIS A 367 12.31 7.93 15.18
CA HIS A 367 11.44 7.34 16.19
C HIS A 367 10.25 6.64 15.54
N ASP A 368 9.49 7.34 14.69
CA ASP A 368 8.27 6.81 14.08
C ASP A 368 8.57 5.62 13.17
N ARG A 369 9.60 5.71 12.32
CA ARG A 369 10.05 4.58 11.49
C ARG A 369 10.57 3.40 12.30
N GLY A 370 11.26 3.67 13.42
CA GLY A 370 11.73 2.63 14.32
C GLY A 370 10.58 1.85 14.97
N LEU A 371 9.50 2.55 15.34
CA LEU A 371 8.30 1.93 15.85
C LEU A 371 7.52 1.17 14.76
N LEU A 372 7.35 1.73 13.56
CA LEU A 372 6.71 1.03 12.43
C LEU A 372 7.42 -0.29 12.12
N ALA A 373 8.75 -0.27 11.99
CA ALA A 373 9.54 -1.48 11.75
C ALA A 373 9.43 -2.51 12.89
N THR A 374 9.09 -2.07 14.11
CA THR A 374 8.80 -2.96 15.23
C THR A 374 7.44 -3.62 15.10
N ILE A 375 6.43 -2.91 14.61
CA ILE A 375 5.12 -3.49 14.31
C ILE A 375 5.28 -4.59 13.27
N ASP A 376 5.96 -4.31 12.16
CA ASP A 376 6.27 -5.27 11.10
C ASP A 376 6.95 -6.53 11.64
N PHE A 377 7.95 -6.35 12.51
CA PHE A 377 8.68 -7.47 13.13
C PHE A 377 7.78 -8.37 13.98
N THR A 378 6.74 -7.82 14.59
CA THR A 378 5.83 -8.57 15.47
C THR A 378 4.61 -9.15 14.75
N VAL A 379 4.45 -8.93 13.45
CA VAL A 379 3.35 -9.53 12.69
C VAL A 379 3.45 -11.05 12.72
N GLY A 380 2.35 -11.72 13.06
CA GLY A 380 2.32 -13.18 13.24
C GLY A 380 2.91 -13.67 14.57
N ALA A 381 3.39 -12.78 15.45
CA ALA A 381 3.94 -13.11 16.77
C ALA A 381 3.13 -12.41 17.90
N PRO A 382 1.89 -12.84 18.18
CA PRO A 382 0.98 -12.13 19.10
C PRO A 382 1.53 -12.02 20.54
N GLU A 383 2.29 -13.01 21.01
CA GLU A 383 2.94 -12.96 22.32
C GLU A 383 3.99 -11.84 22.40
N THR A 384 4.78 -11.65 21.35
CA THR A 384 5.76 -10.55 21.26
C THR A 384 5.05 -9.20 21.07
N ALA A 385 4.01 -9.16 20.23
CA ALA A 385 3.21 -7.95 20.00
C ALA A 385 2.51 -7.45 21.27
N ALA A 386 2.17 -8.33 22.21
CA ALA A 386 1.55 -7.98 23.49
C ALA A 386 2.43 -7.09 24.39
N HIS A 387 3.74 -7.01 24.11
CA HIS A 387 4.65 -6.09 24.79
C HIS A 387 4.61 -4.65 24.24
N ILE A 388 3.94 -4.42 23.09
CA ILE A 388 3.77 -3.10 22.49
C ILE A 388 2.61 -2.38 23.20
N PRO A 389 2.83 -1.22 23.84
CA PRO A 389 1.75 -0.49 24.48
C PRO A 389 0.71 0.01 23.49
N THR A 390 -0.56 0.02 23.88
CA THR A 390 -1.67 0.46 23.01
C THR A 390 -1.48 1.87 22.46
N TYR A 391 -0.96 2.80 23.26
CA TYR A 391 -0.75 4.19 22.83
C TYR A 391 0.28 4.33 21.70
N PHE A 392 1.23 3.39 21.55
CA PHE A 392 2.12 3.34 20.37
C PHE A 392 1.37 2.90 19.13
N LEU A 393 0.46 1.94 19.28
CA LEU A 393 -0.35 1.49 18.17
C LEU A 393 -1.25 2.63 17.69
N GLU A 394 -1.93 3.31 18.59
CA GLU A 394 -2.80 4.46 18.30
C GLU A 394 -2.04 5.59 17.58
N ALA A 395 -0.84 5.94 18.03
CA ALA A 395 -0.02 6.98 17.41
C ALA A 395 0.35 6.68 15.95
N LEU A 396 0.48 5.39 15.59
CA LEU A 396 0.93 4.96 14.27
C LEU A 396 -0.22 4.57 13.34
N HIS A 397 -1.47 4.62 13.81
CA HIS A 397 -2.65 4.24 13.03
C HIS A 397 -2.72 4.95 11.67
N HIS A 398 -2.37 6.24 11.63
CA HIS A 398 -2.41 7.05 10.41
C HIS A 398 -1.50 6.54 9.28
N HIS A 399 -0.36 5.92 9.60
CA HIS A 399 0.54 5.29 8.60
C HIS A 399 -0.07 4.06 7.92
N HIS A 400 -1.15 3.53 8.49
CA HIS A 400 -1.80 2.31 8.06
C HIS A 400 -3.18 2.56 7.46
N LEU A 401 -3.60 3.82 7.32
CA LEU A 401 -4.84 4.18 6.63
C LEU A 401 -4.77 3.78 5.14
N PRO A 402 -5.91 3.43 4.52
CA PRO A 402 -5.99 3.05 3.11
C PRO A 402 -6.00 4.28 2.17
N VAL A 403 -5.32 5.35 2.56
CA VAL A 403 -5.18 6.60 1.82
C VAL A 403 -3.75 7.11 1.95
N THR A 404 -3.27 7.78 0.90
CA THR A 404 -2.01 8.50 0.92
C THR A 404 -2.29 9.99 1.05
N GLU A 405 -1.66 10.62 2.04
CA GLU A 405 -1.70 12.06 2.26
C GLU A 405 -0.33 12.65 1.95
N LEU A 406 -0.28 13.55 0.96
CA LEU A 406 0.93 14.30 0.61
C LEU A 406 0.69 15.78 0.87
N ALA A 407 1.68 16.45 1.47
CA ALA A 407 1.56 17.86 1.84
C ALA A 407 1.24 18.73 0.61
N GLY A 408 0.14 19.50 0.71
CA GLY A 408 -0.31 20.37 -0.37
C GLY A 408 -1.04 19.66 -1.51
N GLN A 409 -1.34 18.37 -1.38
CA GLN A 409 -2.13 17.60 -2.33
C GLN A 409 -3.39 17.04 -1.65
N PRO A 410 -4.49 16.85 -2.41
CA PRO A 410 -5.65 16.16 -1.87
C PRO A 410 -5.31 14.70 -1.55
N PRO A 411 -5.95 14.08 -0.52
CA PRO A 411 -5.78 12.66 -0.24
C PRO A 411 -6.13 11.80 -1.46
N SER A 412 -5.33 10.75 -1.65
CA SER A 412 -5.50 9.78 -2.73
C SER A 412 -5.73 8.39 -2.15
N PRO A 413 -6.63 7.57 -2.73
CA PRO A 413 -6.84 6.22 -2.23
C PRO A 413 -5.58 5.35 -2.46
N ALA A 414 -5.21 4.58 -1.44
CA ALA A 414 -4.10 3.62 -1.47
C ALA A 414 -4.63 2.24 -1.10
N VAL A 415 -5.35 1.63 -2.04
CA VAL A 415 -6.19 0.45 -1.79
C VAL A 415 -5.70 -0.72 -2.63
N HIS A 416 -5.45 -1.85 -1.99
CA HIS A 416 -5.35 -3.14 -2.67
C HIS A 416 -6.76 -3.65 -2.98
N GLN A 417 -6.97 -4.23 -4.16
CA GLN A 417 -8.31 -4.51 -4.67
C GLN A 417 -8.35 -5.81 -5.49
N MET A 418 -9.51 -6.46 -5.55
CA MET A 418 -9.85 -7.45 -6.58
C MET A 418 -11.14 -7.02 -7.28
N LEU A 419 -11.27 -7.34 -8.57
CA LEU A 419 -12.42 -7.01 -9.43
C LEU A 419 -12.67 -5.50 -9.56
N GLY A 420 -13.65 -5.12 -10.39
CA GLY A 420 -14.02 -3.73 -10.61
C GLY A 420 -12.93 -2.91 -11.32
N TYR A 421 -12.96 -1.60 -11.11
CA TYR A 421 -12.00 -0.67 -11.72
C TYR A 421 -10.96 -0.22 -10.69
N PRO A 422 -9.66 -0.49 -10.91
CA PRO A 422 -8.61 0.03 -10.05
C PRO A 422 -8.37 1.51 -10.36
N ARG A 423 -7.75 2.23 -9.42
CA ARG A 423 -7.17 3.55 -9.73
C ARG A 423 -5.94 3.35 -10.61
N SER A 424 -5.87 4.03 -11.75
CA SER A 424 -4.62 4.13 -12.51
C SER A 424 -3.74 5.25 -11.96
N CYS A 425 -2.43 5.06 -12.03
CA CYS A 425 -1.44 6.12 -11.80
C CYS A 425 -1.03 6.82 -13.10
N GLN A 426 -1.45 6.29 -14.25
CA GLN A 426 -1.29 6.86 -15.59
C GLN A 426 -2.61 6.69 -16.36
N ASP A 427 -2.56 6.27 -17.63
CA ASP A 427 -3.74 5.94 -18.40
C ASP A 427 -4.42 4.68 -17.84
N ALA A 428 -5.75 4.72 -17.72
CA ALA A 428 -6.53 3.57 -17.31
C ALA A 428 -6.88 2.71 -18.53
N PRO A 429 -6.87 1.37 -18.42
CA PRO A 429 -7.35 0.49 -19.48
C PRO A 429 -8.79 0.82 -19.85
N SER A 430 -9.12 0.72 -21.14
CA SER A 430 -10.48 1.04 -21.60
C SER A 430 -11.49 0.10 -20.96
N VAL A 431 -12.66 0.62 -20.59
CA VAL A 431 -13.76 -0.21 -20.04
C VAL A 431 -14.32 -1.23 -21.04
N ASP A 432 -14.02 -1.05 -22.33
CA ASP A 432 -14.39 -1.98 -23.41
C ASP A 432 -13.40 -3.16 -23.53
N GLU A 433 -12.27 -3.13 -22.82
CA GLU A 433 -11.37 -4.26 -22.74
C GLU A 433 -12.05 -5.44 -22.02
N PRO A 434 -11.98 -6.66 -22.58
CA PRO A 434 -12.77 -7.78 -22.08
C PRO A 434 -12.20 -8.40 -20.79
N GLU A 435 -10.99 -8.02 -20.38
CA GLU A 435 -10.31 -8.62 -19.24
C GLU A 435 -10.86 -8.13 -17.90
N ILE A 436 -10.77 -9.01 -16.90
CA ILE A 436 -11.21 -8.77 -15.54
C ILE A 436 -9.96 -8.51 -14.69
N LEU A 437 -10.00 -7.45 -13.89
CA LEU A 437 -9.01 -7.23 -12.84
C LEU A 437 -9.12 -8.37 -11.81
N LEU A 438 -8.12 -9.25 -11.76
CA LEU A 438 -8.06 -10.30 -10.76
C LEU A 438 -7.52 -9.77 -9.42
N LEU A 439 -6.44 -8.99 -9.47
CA LEU A 439 -5.79 -8.41 -8.29
C LEU A 439 -5.11 -7.10 -8.67
N HIS A 440 -5.25 -6.08 -7.83
CA HIS A 440 -4.52 -4.83 -7.88
C HIS A 440 -3.80 -4.60 -6.54
N LEU A 441 -2.50 -4.37 -6.60
CA LEU A 441 -1.67 -4.00 -5.47
C LEU A 441 -1.15 -2.57 -5.67
N ALA A 442 -1.72 -1.63 -4.92
CA ALA A 442 -1.16 -0.27 -4.83
C ALA A 442 0.20 -0.28 -4.10
N THR A 443 1.03 0.73 -4.37
CA THR A 443 2.16 1.04 -3.47
C THR A 443 1.64 1.31 -2.06
N ASP A 444 2.17 0.58 -1.09
CA ASP A 444 1.82 0.63 0.32
C ASP A 444 3.08 0.78 1.19
N TYR A 445 3.32 2.01 1.63
CA TYR A 445 4.44 2.35 2.51
C TYR A 445 4.33 1.73 3.90
N GLY A 446 3.11 1.42 4.34
CA GLY A 446 2.83 0.81 5.64
C GLY A 446 3.35 -0.62 5.77
N VAL A 447 3.63 -1.29 4.64
CA VAL A 447 4.22 -2.65 4.59
C VAL A 447 5.44 -2.72 3.67
N HIS A 448 6.00 -1.59 3.29
CA HIS A 448 7.17 -1.48 2.41
C HIS A 448 6.99 -2.16 1.04
N MET A 449 5.75 -2.22 0.54
CA MET A 449 5.42 -2.77 -0.77
C MET A 449 5.33 -1.63 -1.78
N VAL A 450 6.22 -1.60 -2.77
CA VAL A 450 6.31 -0.46 -3.69
C VAL A 450 6.53 -0.96 -5.11
N PHE A 451 5.77 -0.42 -6.05
CA PHE A 451 5.80 -0.82 -7.46
C PHE A 451 6.16 0.36 -8.35
N GLY A 452 7.06 0.14 -9.32
CA GLY A 452 7.51 1.16 -10.27
C GLY A 452 7.96 2.45 -9.56
N ASP A 453 7.80 3.61 -10.19
CA ASP A 453 7.99 4.89 -9.49
C ASP A 453 6.75 5.29 -8.67
N VAL A 454 6.43 4.52 -7.62
CA VAL A 454 5.28 4.79 -6.72
C VAL A 454 3.93 4.67 -7.44
N GLY A 455 3.77 3.61 -8.23
CA GLY A 455 2.51 3.27 -8.87
C GLY A 455 1.90 2.00 -8.29
N ASN A 456 1.55 1.06 -9.15
CA ASN A 456 0.79 -0.13 -8.78
C ASN A 456 1.17 -1.34 -9.64
N ALA A 457 0.77 -2.52 -9.16
CA ALA A 457 0.83 -3.75 -9.91
C ALA A 457 -0.58 -4.32 -10.10
N SER A 458 -0.93 -4.68 -11.34
CA SER A 458 -2.26 -5.20 -11.68
C SER A 458 -2.15 -6.55 -12.38
N PHE A 459 -3.02 -7.49 -12.01
CA PHE A 459 -3.15 -8.82 -12.58
C PHE A 459 -4.49 -8.93 -13.28
N TRP A 460 -4.48 -9.34 -14.54
CA TRP A 460 -5.64 -9.38 -15.43
C TRP A 460 -5.87 -10.79 -15.95
N ILE A 461 -7.14 -11.17 -16.11
CA ILE A 461 -7.55 -12.49 -16.60
C ILE A 461 -8.76 -12.37 -17.52
N SER A 462 -8.82 -13.19 -18.57
CA SER A 462 -10.00 -13.26 -19.42
C SER A 462 -11.20 -13.87 -18.67
N PRO A 463 -12.45 -13.49 -18.99
CA PRO A 463 -13.63 -14.08 -18.37
C PRO A 463 -13.72 -15.60 -18.57
N GLN A 464 -13.29 -16.08 -19.74
CA GLN A 464 -13.26 -17.51 -20.06
C GLN A 464 -12.23 -18.25 -19.20
N ASP A 465 -10.99 -17.75 -19.12
CA ASP A 465 -9.94 -18.39 -18.33
C ASP A 465 -10.29 -18.39 -16.84
N LEU A 466 -10.93 -17.32 -16.34
CA LEU A 466 -11.40 -17.28 -14.96
C LEU A 466 -12.49 -18.34 -14.70
N ALA A 467 -13.47 -18.47 -15.60
CA ALA A 467 -14.52 -19.48 -15.48
C ALA A 467 -13.95 -20.92 -15.54
N GLU A 468 -12.92 -21.13 -16.36
CA GLU A 468 -12.18 -22.39 -16.50
C GLU A 468 -11.10 -22.60 -15.41
N ARG A 469 -10.90 -21.63 -14.51
CA ARG A 469 -9.86 -21.61 -13.46
C ARG A 469 -8.43 -21.74 -14.00
N ARG A 470 -8.18 -21.20 -15.19
CA ARG A 470 -6.88 -21.17 -15.86
C ARG A 470 -6.04 -19.97 -15.40
N PHE A 471 -5.71 -19.96 -14.12
CA PHE A 471 -4.87 -18.92 -13.52
C PHE A 471 -3.43 -18.89 -14.06
N ASP A 472 -3.01 -19.93 -14.78
CA ASP A 472 -1.77 -19.94 -15.56
C ASP A 472 -1.75 -18.94 -16.73
N ARG A 473 -2.92 -18.37 -17.08
CA ARG A 473 -3.10 -17.41 -18.17
C ARG A 473 -3.20 -15.96 -17.74
N VAL A 474 -3.13 -15.71 -16.44
CA VAL A 474 -3.08 -14.35 -15.90
C VAL A 474 -1.89 -13.61 -16.52
N ARG A 475 -2.12 -12.38 -16.97
CA ARG A 475 -1.06 -11.41 -17.26
C ARG A 475 -0.96 -10.43 -16.11
N ALA A 476 0.19 -9.78 -15.98
CA ALA A 476 0.36 -8.73 -15.01
C ALA A 476 1.12 -7.56 -15.63
N GLU A 477 1.01 -6.40 -14.99
CA GLU A 477 1.76 -5.21 -15.36
C GLU A 477 2.09 -4.41 -14.10
N VAL A 478 3.18 -3.64 -14.19
CA VAL A 478 3.55 -2.65 -13.19
C VAL A 478 3.59 -1.29 -13.87
N VAL A 479 2.82 -0.36 -13.33
CA VAL A 479 2.77 1.02 -13.82
C VAL A 479 3.38 1.91 -12.74
N GLY A 480 4.28 2.82 -13.11
CA GLY A 480 4.84 3.85 -12.23
C GLY A 480 4.06 5.17 -12.31
N HIS A 481 4.23 6.06 -11.34
CA HIS A 481 3.64 7.41 -11.39
C HIS A 481 4.51 8.37 -12.24
#